data_AF-A0A137SP62-F1
#
_entry.id   AF-A0A137SP62-F1
#
_cell.length_a   1.000
_cell.length_b   1.000
_cell.length_c   1.000
_cell.angle_alpha   90.00
_cell.angle_beta   90.00
_cell.angle_gamma   90.00
#
_symmetry.space_group_name_H-M   'P 1'
#
loop_
_entity.id
_entity.type
_entity.pdbx_description
1 polymer ?
#
loop_
_entity_poly.entity_id
_entity_poly.type
_entity_poly.pdbx_seq_one_letter_code
_entity_poly.pdbx_strand_id
1 'polypeptide(L)'
;MLNVRMKISEKQAKKLIFDLVKYSDHSNRSLTDGLKNKTIEQWFEQNKYPFKRLVSDTRDWEYVVPFVENTMDSKVYISGAGIINVSDYQGEFESALEYRNTAINNADIEAYHACIAKLFVSLASYLSFKAECYNAENEDKLEDAQGSPVSLEEKIKLWIPILSGGKELDSSKKSWDLFQAQLAQYNEDAINPTFLAQDLSATQLAEKVNDLRGGIINIMYELHVLLSDEIKSQLVRAVYFPDVYVSEVA
;
A
#
# COMPACT_ATOMS: atom_id res chain seq x y z
N MET A 1 -2.31 0.74 -25.57
CA MET A 1 -1.34 0.16 -24.63
C MET A 1 -1.08 1.17 -23.53
N LEU A 2 -1.10 0.72 -22.26
CA LEU A 2 -0.81 1.60 -21.12
C LEU A 2 0.71 1.74 -20.96
N ASN A 3 1.15 2.91 -20.51
CA ASN A 3 2.56 3.24 -20.29
C ASN A 3 2.72 3.80 -18.88
N VAL A 4 3.88 3.55 -18.26
CA VAL A 4 4.22 4.08 -16.94
C VAL A 4 5.23 5.21 -17.10
N ARG A 5 5.01 6.33 -16.42
CA ARG A 5 6.02 7.40 -16.35
C ARG A 5 7.20 6.95 -15.51
N MET A 6 8.28 6.48 -16.15
CA MET A 6 9.46 5.97 -15.43
C MET A 6 10.10 6.95 -14.45
N LYS A 7 9.82 8.26 -14.56
CA LYS A 7 10.35 9.29 -13.67
C LYS A 7 9.29 9.93 -12.79
N ILE A 8 9.47 9.84 -11.48
CA ILE A 8 8.72 10.63 -10.50
C ILE A 8 9.32 12.03 -10.33
N SER A 9 8.54 12.95 -9.75
CA SER A 9 9.03 14.30 -9.45
C SER A 9 10.10 14.28 -8.35
N GLU A 10 10.99 15.28 -8.33
CA GLU A 10 12.01 15.42 -7.29
C GLU A 10 11.39 15.48 -5.88
N LYS A 11 10.23 16.15 -5.76
CA LYS A 11 9.48 16.22 -4.50
C LYS A 11 8.97 14.84 -4.06
N GLN A 12 8.46 14.03 -4.98
CA GLN A 12 8.03 12.66 -4.69
C GLN A 12 9.22 11.77 -4.32
N ALA A 13 10.32 11.81 -5.08
CA ALA A 13 11.52 11.04 -4.80
C ALA A 13 12.08 11.36 -3.40
N LYS A 14 12.17 12.64 -3.06
CA LYS A 14 12.61 13.08 -1.72
C LYS A 14 11.68 12.57 -0.62
N LYS A 15 10.35 12.60 -0.84
CA LYS A 15 9.37 12.11 0.14
C LYS A 15 9.41 10.58 0.28
N LEU A 16 9.54 9.84 -0.83
CA LEU A 16 9.74 8.39 -0.85
C LEU A 16 10.94 7.98 0.01
N ILE A 17 12.11 8.63 -0.17
CA ILE A 17 13.30 8.34 0.63
C ILE A 17 13.02 8.54 2.13
N PHE A 18 12.37 9.63 2.51
CA PHE A 18 12.06 9.88 3.93
C PHE A 18 11.06 8.89 4.50
N ASP A 19 10.02 8.53 3.74
CA ASP A 19 9.01 7.59 4.22
C ASP A 19 9.58 6.17 4.32
N LEU A 20 10.48 5.77 3.41
CA LEU A 20 11.23 4.52 3.55
C LEU A 20 12.05 4.52 4.84
N VAL A 21 12.88 5.55 5.07
CA VAL A 21 13.75 5.62 6.26
C VAL A 21 12.96 5.61 7.58
N LYS A 22 11.76 6.19 7.59
CA LYS A 22 10.97 6.36 8.82
C LYS A 22 10.02 5.22 9.11
N TYR A 23 9.48 4.60 8.07
CA TYR A 23 8.35 3.70 8.21
C TYR A 23 8.62 2.31 7.61
N SER A 24 9.58 2.16 6.71
CA SER A 24 9.81 0.84 6.09
C SER A 24 10.54 -0.13 7.02
N ASP A 25 10.36 -1.42 6.76
CA ASP A 25 11.01 -2.51 7.44
C ASP A 25 12.43 -2.73 6.91
N HIS A 26 13.42 -2.06 7.51
CA HIS A 26 14.81 -2.19 7.09
C HIS A 26 15.77 -2.46 8.25
N SER A 27 16.90 -3.10 7.95
CA SER A 27 17.87 -3.54 8.97
C SER A 27 18.50 -2.39 9.77
N ASN A 28 18.49 -1.18 9.23
CA ASN A 28 19.05 0.02 9.87
C ASN A 28 18.07 0.79 10.77
N ARG A 29 16.88 0.26 11.08
CA ARG A 29 15.84 0.96 11.87
C ARG A 29 16.36 1.50 13.21
N SER A 30 17.16 0.71 13.92
CA SER A 30 17.77 1.15 15.19
C SER A 30 18.67 2.39 15.07
N LEU A 31 19.13 2.71 13.85
CA LEU A 31 19.95 3.88 13.55
C LEU A 31 19.15 5.05 12.99
N THR A 32 17.96 4.80 12.45
CA THR A 32 17.16 5.80 11.72
C THR A 32 15.84 6.16 12.37
N ASP A 33 15.35 5.36 13.32
CA ASP A 33 14.08 5.58 14.00
C ASP A 33 14.09 6.93 14.74
N GLY A 34 13.04 7.72 14.54
CA GLY A 34 12.90 9.05 15.13
C GLY A 34 13.80 10.13 14.52
N LEU A 35 14.61 9.82 13.50
CA LEU A 35 15.42 10.85 12.83
C LEU A 35 14.54 11.88 12.12
N LYS A 36 14.91 13.16 12.28
CA LYS A 36 14.33 14.27 11.52
C LYS A 36 14.88 14.28 10.10
N ASN A 37 14.12 14.81 9.14
CA ASN A 37 14.51 14.85 7.73
C ASN A 37 15.94 15.37 7.49
N LYS A 38 16.34 16.47 8.15
CA LYS A 38 17.70 17.02 8.02
C LYS A 38 18.78 16.04 8.48
N THR A 39 18.51 15.26 9.52
CA THR A 39 19.43 14.24 10.03
C THR A 39 19.48 13.03 9.11
N ILE A 40 18.34 12.66 8.50
CA ILE A 40 18.30 11.61 7.47
C ILE A 40 19.17 12.01 6.28
N GLU A 41 19.07 13.26 5.81
CA GLU A 41 19.93 13.78 4.74
C GLU A 41 21.42 13.64 5.11
N GLN A 42 21.80 14.08 6.31
CA GLN A 42 23.17 13.96 6.81
C GLN A 42 23.65 12.51 6.97
N TRP A 43 22.76 11.61 7.35
CA TRP A 43 23.08 10.18 7.50
C TRP A 43 23.45 9.56 6.14
N PHE A 44 22.71 9.86 5.08
CA PHE A 44 23.09 9.41 3.73
C PHE A 44 24.41 10.02 3.26
N GLU A 45 24.63 11.32 3.51
CA GLU A 45 25.90 12.00 3.20
C GLU A 45 27.10 11.30 3.88
N GLN A 46 26.98 10.98 5.17
CA GLN A 46 28.02 10.29 5.93
C GLN A 46 28.30 8.87 5.42
N ASN A 47 27.28 8.22 4.85
CA ASN A 47 27.38 6.88 4.26
C ASN A 47 27.75 6.89 2.77
N LYS A 48 28.31 8.00 2.26
CA LYS A 48 28.78 8.17 0.87
C LYS A 48 27.68 8.15 -0.20
N TYR A 49 26.45 8.51 0.18
CA TYR A 49 25.35 8.75 -0.75
C TYR A 49 24.93 10.22 -0.67
N PRO A 50 25.52 11.12 -1.48
CA PRO A 50 25.14 12.52 -1.48
C PRO A 50 23.64 12.69 -1.72
N PHE A 51 22.93 13.34 -0.80
CA PHE A 51 21.47 13.28 -0.75
C PHE A 51 20.83 13.87 -2.00
N LYS A 52 21.42 14.95 -2.56
CA LYS A 52 20.95 15.54 -3.82
C LYS A 52 21.07 14.56 -5.00
N ARG A 53 22.15 13.78 -5.06
CA ARG A 53 22.35 12.75 -6.08
C ARG A 53 21.38 11.60 -5.85
N LEU A 54 21.25 11.14 -4.60
CA LEU A 54 20.30 10.09 -4.24
C LEU A 54 18.87 10.45 -4.67
N VAL A 55 18.41 11.68 -4.37
CA VAL A 55 17.10 12.16 -4.84
C VAL A 55 16.99 12.13 -6.36
N SER A 56 18.04 12.54 -7.09
CA SER A 56 18.05 12.51 -8.56
C SER A 56 17.95 11.08 -9.11
N ASP A 57 18.67 10.14 -8.50
CA ASP A 57 18.70 8.74 -8.92
C ASP A 57 17.37 8.05 -8.59
N THR A 58 16.79 8.30 -7.40
CA THR A 58 15.46 7.81 -6.97
C THR A 58 14.30 8.39 -7.78
N ARG A 59 14.53 9.40 -8.64
CA ARG A 59 13.50 9.79 -9.61
C ARG A 59 13.24 8.68 -10.61
N ASP A 60 14.24 7.88 -10.94
CA ASP A 60 14.03 6.65 -11.72
C ASP A 60 13.31 5.64 -10.83
N TRP A 61 12.12 5.22 -11.26
CA TRP A 61 11.26 4.34 -10.48
C TRP A 61 11.93 3.02 -10.11
N GLU A 62 12.82 2.50 -10.96
CA GLU A 62 13.51 1.23 -10.72
C GLU A 62 14.71 1.37 -9.79
N TYR A 63 15.13 2.59 -9.47
CA TYR A 63 16.26 2.81 -8.57
C TYR A 63 15.91 2.39 -7.14
N VAL A 64 16.73 1.49 -6.57
CA VAL A 64 16.61 1.05 -5.18
C VAL A 64 17.36 2.00 -4.25
N VAL A 65 16.64 2.58 -3.31
CA VAL A 65 17.19 3.42 -2.24
C VAL A 65 18.03 2.54 -1.31
N PRO A 66 19.34 2.79 -1.20
CA PRO A 66 20.24 1.96 -0.43
C PRO A 66 19.88 1.97 1.05
N PHE A 67 20.18 0.88 1.75
CA PHE A 67 20.05 0.67 3.21
C PHE A 67 18.62 0.61 3.78
N VAL A 68 17.63 1.11 3.05
CA VAL A 68 16.25 1.29 3.54
C VAL A 68 15.22 0.52 2.73
N GLU A 69 15.66 -0.20 1.71
CA GLU A 69 14.82 -1.09 0.93
C GLU A 69 15.34 -2.52 0.98
N ASN A 70 14.53 -3.40 1.57
CA ASN A 70 14.73 -4.83 1.52
C ASN A 70 14.06 -5.37 0.26
N THR A 71 14.65 -5.11 -0.91
CA THR A 71 14.13 -5.60 -2.21
C THR A 71 14.50 -7.05 -2.50
N MET A 72 15.10 -7.78 -1.55
CA MET A 72 15.22 -9.23 -1.72
C MET A 72 13.81 -9.80 -1.59
N ASP A 73 13.28 -10.19 -2.75
CA ASP A 73 12.23 -11.18 -2.98
C ASP A 73 12.03 -11.99 -1.69
N SER A 74 10.95 -11.71 -0.96
CA SER A 74 10.51 -12.42 0.25
C SER A 74 10.07 -13.85 -0.11
N LYS A 75 10.81 -14.53 -0.97
CA LYS A 75 10.75 -15.96 -1.19
C LYS A 75 11.34 -16.62 0.04
N VAL A 76 10.48 -16.79 1.04
CA VAL A 76 10.77 -17.64 2.19
C VAL A 76 10.90 -19.07 1.66
N TYR A 77 12.13 -19.54 1.49
CA TYR A 77 12.38 -20.96 1.20
C TYR A 77 12.18 -21.75 2.49
N ILE A 78 11.08 -22.47 2.58
CA ILE A 78 10.76 -23.29 3.74
C ILE A 78 11.05 -24.74 3.40
N SER A 79 12.04 -25.32 4.09
CA SER A 79 12.28 -26.76 4.10
C SER A 79 11.86 -27.32 5.46
N GLY A 80 10.73 -28.04 5.52
CA GLY A 80 10.26 -28.73 6.72
C GLY A 80 8.74 -28.74 6.86
N ALA A 81 8.22 -29.60 7.72
CA ALA A 81 6.80 -29.57 8.12
C ALA A 81 6.62 -28.48 9.18
N GLY A 82 6.23 -27.28 8.74
CA GLY A 82 5.90 -26.15 9.61
C GLY A 82 4.75 -25.35 9.00
N ILE A 83 3.87 -24.83 9.86
CA ILE A 83 2.80 -23.92 9.45
C ILE A 83 3.44 -22.60 9.05
N ILE A 84 3.26 -22.21 7.80
CA ILE A 84 3.72 -20.92 7.27
C ILE A 84 2.67 -19.89 7.67
N ASN A 85 2.97 -19.07 8.68
CA ASN A 85 2.20 -17.87 8.95
C ASN A 85 2.92 -16.71 8.26
N VAL A 86 2.83 -16.65 6.91
CA VAL A 86 2.99 -15.35 6.26
C VAL A 86 1.79 -14.58 6.75
N SER A 87 1.96 -13.42 7.39
CA SER A 87 0.81 -12.61 7.77
C SER A 87 -0.05 -12.40 6.52
N ASP A 88 -1.22 -13.06 6.45
CA ASP A 88 -1.95 -13.32 5.20
C ASP A 88 -2.16 -12.04 4.39
N TYR A 89 -2.33 -10.90 5.07
CA TYR A 89 -2.50 -9.61 4.44
C TYR A 89 -1.31 -9.15 3.56
N GLN A 90 -0.07 -9.49 3.90
CA GLN A 90 1.11 -9.06 3.13
C GLN A 90 1.20 -9.79 1.79
N GLY A 91 0.98 -11.12 1.79
CA GLY A 91 0.95 -11.90 0.56
C GLY A 91 -0.17 -11.45 -0.37
N GLU A 92 -1.33 -11.11 0.18
CA GLU A 92 -2.46 -10.56 -0.59
C GLU A 92 -2.14 -9.19 -1.19
N PHE A 93 -1.39 -8.34 -0.46
CA PHE A 93 -0.93 -7.05 -0.99
C PHE A 93 0.09 -7.23 -2.13
N GLU A 94 1.09 -8.10 -1.96
CA GLU A 94 2.08 -8.39 -3.00
C GLU A 94 1.41 -8.94 -4.27
N SER A 95 0.49 -9.90 -4.12
CA SER A 95 -0.32 -10.42 -5.22
C SER A 95 -1.11 -9.32 -5.92
N ALA A 96 -1.69 -8.37 -5.16
CA ALA A 96 -2.37 -7.23 -5.77
C ALA A 96 -1.46 -6.37 -6.65
N LEU A 97 -0.20 -6.16 -6.25
CA LEU A 97 0.77 -5.41 -7.06
C LEU A 97 1.13 -6.14 -8.35
N GLU A 98 1.19 -7.48 -8.34
CA GLU A 98 1.39 -8.28 -9.55
C GLU A 98 0.19 -8.15 -10.50
N TYR A 99 -1.03 -8.21 -9.98
CA TYR A 99 -2.24 -7.99 -10.78
C TYR A 99 -2.31 -6.57 -11.35
N ARG A 100 -1.90 -5.55 -10.58
CA ARG A 100 -1.75 -4.18 -11.10
C ARG A 100 -0.79 -4.14 -12.29
N ASN A 101 0.37 -4.78 -12.18
CA ASN A 101 1.36 -4.79 -13.25
C ASN A 101 0.83 -5.53 -14.49
N THR A 102 0.09 -6.63 -14.31
CA THR A 102 -0.60 -7.34 -15.40
C THR A 102 -1.63 -6.44 -16.08
N ALA A 103 -2.47 -5.73 -15.30
CA ALA A 103 -3.45 -4.78 -15.81
C ALA A 103 -2.80 -3.69 -16.68
N ILE A 104 -1.64 -3.16 -16.23
CA ILE A 104 -0.88 -2.15 -16.98
C ILE A 104 -0.32 -2.76 -18.28
N ASN A 105 0.41 -3.86 -18.18
CA ASN A 105 1.16 -4.44 -19.30
C ASN A 105 0.25 -4.94 -20.43
N ASN A 106 -0.92 -5.49 -20.06
CA ASN A 106 -1.84 -6.12 -21.00
C ASN A 106 -3.08 -5.26 -21.30
N ALA A 107 -3.21 -4.08 -20.67
CA ALA A 107 -4.46 -3.31 -20.64
C ALA A 107 -5.66 -4.18 -20.21
N ASP A 108 -5.42 -5.00 -19.17
CA ASP A 108 -6.31 -6.06 -18.73
C ASP A 108 -7.21 -5.57 -17.58
N ILE A 109 -8.51 -5.48 -17.88
CA ILE A 109 -9.55 -5.02 -16.97
C ILE A 109 -9.78 -6.06 -15.87
N GLU A 110 -9.81 -7.35 -16.20
CA GLU A 110 -10.02 -8.43 -15.23
C GLU A 110 -8.87 -8.45 -14.20
N ALA A 111 -7.63 -8.24 -14.67
CA ALA A 111 -6.47 -8.10 -13.79
C ALA A 111 -6.58 -6.88 -12.86
N TYR A 112 -7.17 -5.77 -13.32
CA TYR A 112 -7.43 -4.62 -12.44
C TYR A 112 -8.48 -4.92 -11.37
N HIS A 113 -9.57 -5.61 -11.70
CA HIS A 113 -10.57 -6.02 -10.71
C HIS A 113 -9.99 -7.02 -9.71
N ALA A 114 -9.17 -7.97 -10.17
CA ALA A 114 -8.43 -8.87 -9.29
C ALA A 114 -7.48 -8.10 -8.36
N CYS A 115 -6.79 -7.07 -8.87
CA CYS A 115 -5.96 -6.17 -8.05
C CYS A 115 -6.77 -5.51 -6.93
N ILE A 116 -7.92 -4.90 -7.26
CA ILE A 116 -8.81 -4.28 -6.27
C ILE A 116 -9.25 -5.29 -5.21
N ALA A 117 -9.73 -6.45 -5.63
CA ALA A 117 -10.20 -7.48 -4.70
C ALA A 117 -9.10 -7.90 -3.73
N LYS A 118 -7.87 -8.11 -4.24
CA LYS A 118 -6.71 -8.46 -3.44
C LYS A 118 -6.28 -7.36 -2.45
N LEU A 119 -6.37 -6.08 -2.84
CA LEU A 119 -6.11 -4.96 -1.92
C LEU A 119 -7.13 -4.92 -0.77
N PHE A 120 -8.41 -5.13 -1.06
CA PHE A 120 -9.47 -5.14 -0.03
C PHE A 120 -9.38 -6.35 0.91
N VAL A 121 -9.06 -7.53 0.37
CA VAL A 121 -8.77 -8.72 1.19
C VAL A 121 -7.57 -8.47 2.09
N SER A 122 -6.49 -7.89 1.55
CA SER A 122 -5.31 -7.51 2.34
C SER A 122 -5.68 -6.57 3.48
N LEU A 123 -6.39 -5.47 3.21
CA LEU A 123 -6.80 -4.51 4.24
C LEU A 123 -7.71 -5.16 5.30
N ALA A 124 -8.68 -5.98 4.89
CA ALA A 124 -9.55 -6.69 5.82
C ALA A 124 -8.77 -7.63 6.73
N SER A 125 -7.85 -8.43 6.17
CA SER A 125 -6.99 -9.33 6.94
C SER A 125 -6.06 -8.59 7.90
N TYR A 126 -5.54 -7.42 7.51
CA TYR A 126 -4.74 -6.57 8.39
C TYR A 126 -5.55 -6.10 9.61
N LEU A 127 -6.77 -5.61 9.39
CA LEU A 127 -7.64 -5.16 10.49
C LEU A 127 -8.05 -6.31 11.42
N SER A 128 -8.37 -7.48 10.85
CA SER A 128 -8.68 -8.69 11.64
C SER A 128 -7.49 -9.12 12.50
N PHE A 129 -6.28 -9.15 11.95
CA PHE A 129 -5.05 -9.44 12.70
C PHE A 129 -4.87 -8.44 13.87
N LYS A 130 -5.13 -7.16 13.65
CA LYS A 130 -5.04 -6.15 14.72
C LYS A 130 -6.11 -6.30 15.78
N ALA A 131 -7.33 -6.62 15.39
CA ALA A 131 -8.39 -6.96 16.32
C ALA A 131 -8.01 -8.18 17.16
N GLU A 132 -7.45 -9.23 16.57
CA GLU A 132 -7.00 -10.43 17.29
C GLU A 132 -5.90 -10.11 18.31
N CYS A 133 -4.87 -9.34 17.93
CA CYS A 133 -3.83 -8.91 18.86
C CYS A 133 -4.41 -8.10 20.03
N TYR A 134 -5.29 -7.15 19.75
CA TYR A 134 -5.94 -6.35 20.78
C TYR A 134 -6.82 -7.21 21.70
N ASN A 135 -7.61 -8.12 21.13
CA ASN A 135 -8.48 -9.04 21.85
C ASN A 135 -7.71 -10.04 22.72
N ALA A 136 -6.46 -10.36 22.40
CA ALA A 136 -5.63 -11.21 23.26
C ALA A 136 -5.29 -10.53 24.60
N GLU A 137 -5.26 -9.20 24.63
CA GLU A 137 -4.78 -8.41 25.78
C GLU A 137 -5.89 -7.66 26.53
N ASN A 138 -7.09 -7.53 25.94
CA ASN A 138 -8.17 -6.69 26.46
C ASN A 138 -9.47 -7.48 26.69
N GLU A 139 -10.26 -7.07 27.70
CA GLU A 139 -11.58 -7.65 27.98
C GLU A 139 -12.63 -7.18 26.95
N ASP A 140 -12.59 -5.91 26.58
CA ASP A 140 -13.42 -5.34 25.52
C ASP A 140 -12.97 -5.89 24.17
N LYS A 141 -13.81 -6.68 23.50
CA LYS A 141 -13.45 -7.33 22.24
C LYS A 141 -13.87 -6.51 21.02
N LEU A 142 -12.96 -6.42 20.06
CA LEU A 142 -13.21 -6.00 18.68
C LEU A 142 -13.68 -7.23 17.90
N GLU A 143 -14.99 -7.43 17.81
CA GLU A 143 -15.59 -8.57 17.13
C GLU A 143 -16.59 -8.13 16.08
N ASP A 144 -16.73 -8.95 15.04
CA ASP A 144 -17.89 -8.88 14.15
C ASP A 144 -19.10 -9.42 14.91
N ALA A 145 -20.13 -8.59 15.11
CA ALA A 145 -21.36 -9.05 15.74
C ALA A 145 -21.99 -10.17 14.89
N GLN A 146 -22.22 -11.35 15.48
CA GLN A 146 -22.91 -12.45 14.80
C GLN A 146 -24.31 -11.98 14.33
N GLY A 147 -24.50 -11.90 13.02
CA GLY A 147 -25.76 -11.47 12.38
C GLY A 147 -25.75 -10.08 11.76
N SER A 148 -24.73 -9.26 12.03
CA SER A 148 -24.49 -7.98 11.33
C SER A 148 -22.99 -7.76 11.15
N PRO A 149 -22.37 -8.32 10.09
CA PRO A 149 -20.96 -8.13 9.82
C PRO A 149 -20.67 -6.63 9.74
N VAL A 150 -19.68 -6.17 10.50
CA VAL A 150 -19.29 -4.75 10.46
C VAL A 150 -18.65 -4.50 9.11
N SER A 151 -19.15 -3.53 8.36
CA SER A 151 -18.57 -3.20 7.06
C SER A 151 -17.12 -2.78 7.21
N LEU A 152 -16.29 -2.93 6.17
CA LEU A 152 -14.89 -2.54 6.24
C LEU A 152 -14.71 -1.06 6.62
N GLU A 153 -15.61 -0.21 6.13
CA GLU A 153 -15.68 1.21 6.50
C GLU A 153 -15.93 1.40 8.00
N GLU A 154 -16.92 0.70 8.55
CA GLU A 154 -17.22 0.77 9.98
C GLU A 154 -16.09 0.19 10.83
N LYS A 155 -15.42 -0.87 10.37
CA LYS A 155 -14.20 -1.39 11.04
C LYS A 155 -13.15 -0.30 11.13
N ILE A 156 -12.89 0.44 10.05
CA ILE A 156 -11.94 1.56 10.08
C ILE A 156 -12.40 2.64 11.07
N LYS A 157 -13.68 3.05 11.03
CA LYS A 157 -14.19 4.13 11.88
C LYS A 157 -14.26 3.77 13.36
N LEU A 158 -14.58 2.52 13.70
CA LEU A 158 -14.82 2.07 15.07
C LEU A 158 -13.56 1.48 15.70
N TRP A 159 -12.80 0.66 14.96
CA TRP A 159 -11.68 -0.08 15.54
C TRP A 159 -10.41 0.76 15.58
N ILE A 160 -10.15 1.60 14.58
CA ILE A 160 -8.89 2.38 14.52
C ILE A 160 -8.73 3.37 15.68
N PRO A 161 -9.78 4.10 16.13
CA PRO A 161 -9.65 4.93 17.32
C PRO A 161 -9.31 4.10 18.57
N ILE A 162 -9.86 2.90 18.70
CA ILE A 162 -9.56 2.01 19.83
C ILE A 162 -8.11 1.53 19.74
N LEU A 163 -7.70 1.00 18.59
CA LEU A 163 -6.37 0.44 18.35
C LEU A 163 -5.23 1.48 18.45
N SER A 164 -5.52 2.75 18.14
CA SER A 164 -4.50 3.82 18.10
C SER A 164 -4.45 4.69 19.37
N GLY A 165 -5.28 4.40 20.38
CA GLY A 165 -5.39 5.21 21.60
C GLY A 165 -6.08 6.56 21.38
N GLY A 166 -7.10 6.59 20.52
CA GLY A 166 -7.98 7.74 20.26
C GLY A 166 -7.63 8.57 19.03
N LYS A 167 -6.70 8.13 18.19
CA LYS A 167 -6.41 8.81 16.92
C LYS A 167 -7.33 8.29 15.82
N GLU A 168 -7.71 9.18 14.90
CA GLU A 168 -8.63 8.83 13.83
C GLU A 168 -7.96 9.01 12.47
N LEU A 169 -8.37 8.17 11.52
CA LEU A 169 -8.05 8.38 10.13
C LEU A 169 -8.85 9.59 9.61
N ASP A 170 -8.18 10.50 8.92
CA ASP A 170 -8.84 11.69 8.39
C ASP A 170 -9.72 11.35 7.17
N SER A 171 -11.00 11.13 7.44
CA SER A 171 -12.04 10.82 6.45
C SER A 171 -12.47 12.02 5.59
N SER A 172 -11.94 13.22 5.84
CA SER A 172 -12.25 14.41 5.03
C SER A 172 -11.33 14.58 3.82
N LYS A 173 -10.31 13.72 3.69
CA LYS A 173 -9.34 13.79 2.59
C LYS A 173 -9.90 13.15 1.33
N LYS A 174 -9.42 13.65 0.18
CA LYS A 174 -9.61 13.03 -1.14
C LYS A 174 -9.29 11.53 -1.17
N SER A 175 -8.34 11.07 -0.35
CA SER A 175 -7.99 9.65 -0.27
C SER A 175 -9.13 8.78 0.26
N TRP A 176 -9.95 9.32 1.16
CA TRP A 176 -11.12 8.63 1.68
C TRP A 176 -12.21 8.50 0.62
N ASP A 177 -12.48 9.56 -0.15
CA ASP A 177 -13.45 9.53 -1.25
C ASP A 177 -13.06 8.49 -2.31
N LEU A 178 -11.78 8.45 -2.69
CA LEU A 178 -11.25 7.45 -3.63
C LEU A 178 -11.38 6.02 -3.07
N PHE A 179 -11.08 5.83 -1.79
CA PHE A 179 -11.27 4.56 -1.12
C PHE A 179 -12.73 4.11 -1.10
N GLN A 180 -13.67 5.00 -0.80
CA GLN A 180 -15.10 4.67 -0.80
C GLN A 180 -15.59 4.32 -2.21
N ALA A 181 -15.14 5.04 -3.25
CA ALA A 181 -15.46 4.71 -4.63
C ALA A 181 -14.92 3.32 -5.03
N GLN A 182 -13.69 2.98 -4.62
CA GLN A 182 -13.09 1.66 -4.85
C GLN A 182 -13.80 0.56 -4.07
N LEU A 183 -14.25 0.83 -2.84
CA LEU A 183 -14.99 -0.13 -2.02
C LEU A 183 -16.37 -0.41 -2.61
N ALA A 184 -17.06 0.63 -3.10
CA ALA A 184 -18.32 0.46 -3.81
C ALA A 184 -18.14 -0.41 -5.06
N GLN A 185 -17.09 -0.15 -5.85
CA GLN A 185 -16.75 -0.98 -7.00
C GLN A 185 -16.49 -2.45 -6.61
N TYR A 186 -15.65 -2.68 -5.60
CA TYR A 186 -15.36 -4.04 -5.10
C TYR A 186 -16.63 -4.80 -4.67
N ASN A 187 -17.52 -4.13 -3.94
CA ASN A 187 -18.78 -4.74 -3.50
C ASN A 187 -19.72 -5.05 -4.66
N GLU A 188 -19.78 -4.18 -5.68
CA GLU A 188 -20.57 -4.41 -6.89
C GLU A 188 -20.06 -5.61 -7.68
N ASP A 189 -18.74 -5.71 -7.88
CA ASP A 189 -18.09 -6.82 -8.57
C ASP A 189 -18.33 -8.16 -7.86
N ALA A 190 -18.36 -8.15 -6.52
CA ALA A 190 -18.63 -9.35 -5.71
C ALA A 190 -20.09 -9.85 -5.85
N ILE A 191 -21.04 -8.94 -6.10
CA ILE A 191 -22.46 -9.28 -6.27
C ILE A 191 -22.77 -9.68 -7.71
N ASN A 192 -22.18 -9.00 -8.70
CA ASN A 192 -22.45 -9.20 -10.12
C ASN A 192 -21.15 -9.40 -10.92
N PRO A 193 -20.56 -10.61 -10.92
CA PRO A 193 -19.32 -10.89 -11.66
C PRO A 193 -19.43 -10.66 -13.17
N THR A 194 -20.63 -10.70 -13.74
CA THR A 194 -20.89 -10.39 -15.15
C THR A 194 -20.74 -8.90 -15.50
N PHE A 195 -20.68 -8.00 -14.51
CA PHE A 195 -20.46 -6.56 -14.71
C PHE A 195 -18.99 -6.22 -15.01
N LEU A 196 -18.07 -7.17 -14.75
CA LEU A 196 -16.66 -7.09 -15.16
C LEU A 196 -16.48 -6.98 -16.68
N ALA A 197 -17.53 -7.28 -17.46
CA ALA A 197 -17.57 -7.14 -18.91
C ALA A 197 -17.87 -5.71 -19.41
N GLN A 198 -17.87 -4.70 -18.53
CA GLN A 198 -17.96 -3.31 -19.00
C GLN A 198 -16.69 -2.89 -19.72
N ASP A 199 -16.85 -2.40 -20.95
CA ASP A 199 -15.77 -1.86 -21.77
C ASP A 199 -15.20 -0.57 -21.16
N LEU A 200 -14.22 -0.70 -20.25
CA LEU A 200 -13.37 0.42 -19.87
C LEU A 200 -12.44 0.75 -21.04
N SER A 201 -12.45 2.01 -21.48
CA SER A 201 -11.40 2.50 -22.37
C SER A 201 -10.03 2.40 -21.68
N ALA A 202 -8.96 2.30 -22.47
CA ALA A 202 -7.60 2.30 -21.94
C ALA A 202 -7.30 3.55 -21.07
N THR A 203 -7.89 4.70 -21.42
CA THR A 203 -7.75 5.93 -20.63
C THR A 203 -8.39 5.80 -19.26
N GLN A 204 -9.62 5.26 -19.20
CA GLN A 204 -10.31 5.01 -17.94
C GLN A 204 -9.58 3.97 -17.08
N LEU A 205 -9.02 2.93 -17.70
CA LEU A 205 -8.20 1.95 -16.98
C LEU A 205 -6.93 2.60 -16.39
N ALA A 206 -6.24 3.46 -17.14
CA ALA A 206 -5.09 4.21 -16.64
C ALA A 206 -5.44 5.10 -15.43
N GLU A 207 -6.54 5.84 -15.52
CA GLU A 207 -7.07 6.68 -14.43
C GLU A 207 -7.37 5.84 -13.19
N LYS A 208 -8.11 4.74 -13.37
CA LYS A 208 -8.45 3.80 -12.29
C LYS A 208 -7.21 3.18 -11.62
N VAL A 209 -6.21 2.79 -12.38
CA VAL A 209 -4.93 2.29 -11.83
C VAL A 209 -4.20 3.39 -11.04
N ASN A 210 -4.21 4.64 -11.53
CA ASN A 210 -3.62 5.77 -10.81
C ASN A 210 -4.36 6.08 -9.50
N ASP A 211 -5.67 5.89 -9.46
CA ASP A 211 -6.48 6.13 -8.26
C ASP A 211 -6.18 5.13 -7.15
N LEU A 212 -5.64 3.94 -7.44
CA LEU A 212 -5.23 2.96 -6.42
C LEU A 212 -4.26 3.57 -5.40
N ARG A 213 -3.27 4.34 -5.86
CA ARG A 213 -2.27 4.98 -4.99
C ARG A 213 -2.88 6.03 -4.07
N GLY A 214 -3.93 6.70 -4.53
CA GLY A 214 -4.59 7.79 -3.81
C GLY A 214 -5.72 7.30 -2.90
N GLY A 215 -6.33 6.16 -3.21
CA GLY A 215 -7.37 5.51 -2.44
C GLY A 215 -6.79 4.44 -1.51
N ILE A 216 -7.17 3.18 -1.71
CA ILE A 216 -6.89 2.06 -0.80
C ILE A 216 -5.42 1.91 -0.40
N ILE A 217 -4.47 2.11 -1.30
CA ILE A 217 -3.04 1.98 -0.97
C ILE A 217 -2.61 3.07 0.02
N ASN A 218 -3.07 4.32 -0.17
CA ASN A 218 -2.79 5.39 0.79
C ASN A 218 -3.51 5.16 2.11
N ILE A 219 -4.74 4.62 2.11
CA ILE A 219 -5.44 4.25 3.35
C ILE A 219 -4.64 3.19 4.11
N MET A 220 -4.19 2.12 3.46
CA MET A 220 -3.35 1.10 4.09
C MET A 220 -2.07 1.70 4.68
N TYR A 221 -1.40 2.59 3.94
CA TYR A 221 -0.22 3.30 4.44
C TYR A 221 -0.52 4.17 5.66
N GLU A 222 -1.56 5.01 5.60
CA GLU A 222 -1.95 5.90 6.71
C GLU A 222 -2.33 5.10 7.96
N LEU A 223 -2.99 3.95 7.81
CA LEU A 223 -3.33 3.07 8.93
C LEU A 223 -2.08 2.50 9.63
N HIS A 224 -1.09 2.03 8.87
CA HIS A 224 0.15 1.55 9.47
C HIS A 224 0.90 2.68 10.20
N VAL A 225 0.97 3.87 9.59
CA VAL A 225 1.59 5.06 10.24
C VAL A 225 0.84 5.42 11.53
N LEU A 226 -0.49 5.41 11.51
CA LEU A 226 -1.32 5.78 12.65
C LEU A 226 -1.16 4.80 13.82
N LEU A 227 -1.12 3.51 13.51
CA LEU A 227 -0.93 2.41 14.47
C LEU A 227 0.54 2.20 14.86
N SER A 228 1.46 3.01 14.30
CA SER A 228 2.90 2.92 14.55
C SER A 228 3.48 1.53 14.21
N ASP A 229 2.93 0.91 13.18
CA ASP A 229 3.38 -0.38 12.67
C ASP A 229 4.51 -0.24 11.67
N GLU A 230 5.28 -1.32 11.59
CA GLU A 230 6.28 -1.49 10.53
C GLU A 230 5.60 -1.63 9.17
N ILE A 231 6.07 -0.87 8.18
CA ILE A 231 5.52 -0.88 6.82
C ILE A 231 6.46 -1.66 5.91
N LYS A 232 5.93 -2.56 5.08
CA LYS A 232 6.76 -3.16 4.02
C LYS A 232 7.19 -2.10 3.01
N SER A 233 8.45 -2.11 2.59
CA SER A 233 8.96 -1.15 1.59
C SER A 233 8.12 -1.09 0.31
N GLN A 234 7.49 -2.21 -0.08
CA GLN A 234 6.57 -2.37 -1.19
C GLN A 234 5.32 -1.48 -1.04
N LEU A 235 4.73 -1.40 0.16
CA LEU A 235 3.58 -0.54 0.43
C LEU A 235 3.98 0.94 0.37
N VAL A 236 5.13 1.30 0.95
CA VAL A 236 5.67 2.67 0.83
C VAL A 236 5.86 3.03 -0.64
N ARG A 237 6.52 2.16 -1.43
CA ARG A 237 6.67 2.35 -2.89
C ARG A 237 5.33 2.52 -3.58
N ALA A 238 4.35 1.68 -3.29
CA ALA A 238 3.07 1.71 -3.98
C ALA A 238 2.34 3.07 -3.85
N VAL A 239 2.51 3.79 -2.73
CA VAL A 239 2.00 5.17 -2.55
C VAL A 239 2.63 6.17 -3.53
N TYR A 240 3.89 5.93 -3.92
CA TYR A 240 4.65 6.76 -4.84
C TYR A 240 4.68 6.21 -6.28
N PHE A 241 3.85 5.21 -6.59
CA PHE A 241 3.85 4.60 -7.91
C PHE A 241 3.62 5.66 -9.01
N PRO A 242 4.40 5.64 -10.11
CA PRO A 242 4.31 6.69 -11.12
C PRO A 242 2.99 6.66 -11.89
N ASP A 243 2.67 7.78 -12.56
CA ASP A 243 1.45 7.87 -13.36
C ASP A 243 1.47 6.88 -14.52
N VAL A 244 0.36 6.17 -14.67
CA VAL A 244 0.00 5.38 -15.85
C VAL A 244 -0.75 6.26 -16.84
N TYR A 245 -0.44 6.15 -18.12
CA TYR A 245 -1.07 6.94 -19.19
C TYR A 245 -1.20 6.15 -20.49
N VAL A 246 -2.10 6.61 -21.35
CA VAL A 246 -2.20 6.14 -22.74
C VAL A 246 -1.34 7.07 -23.60
N SER A 247 -0.40 6.51 -24.37
CA SER A 247 0.35 7.32 -25.34
C SER A 247 -0.58 7.72 -26.48
N GLU A 248 -0.61 9.00 -26.85
CA GLU A 248 -1.22 9.41 -28.11
C GLU A 248 -0.51 8.69 -29.24
N VAL A 249 -1.27 8.03 -30.12
CA VAL A 249 -0.71 7.42 -31.32
C VAL A 249 -0.16 8.56 -32.17
N ALA A 250 1.15 8.59 -32.36
CA ALA A 250 1.81 9.52 -33.28
C ALA A 250 1.46 9.20 -34.74
#